data_AF-A0A3B9NMW5-F1
#
_entry.id   AF-A0A3B9NMW5-F1
#
_cell.length_a   1.000
_cell.length_b   1.000
_cell.length_c   1.000
_cell.angle_alpha   90.00
_cell.angle_beta   90.00
_cell.angle_gamma   90.00
#
_symmetry.space_group_name_H-M   'P 1'
#
loop_
_entity.id
_entity.type
_entity.pdbx_description
1 polymer ?
#
loop_
_entity_poly.entity_id
_entity_poly.type
_entity_poly.pdbx_seq_one_letter_code
_entity_poly.pdbx_strand_id
1 'polypeptide(L)'
;KPFAKALDKSVFPGLQGGPHMNAVAGIAVTLLKAQTQEFQDYAQQVLVNAKTLANSLMAGGVSLVTGGTDNHMMVLDTMASFGLDGRVAEEVLDRVQITTNKQIIPDDPNPPLRPSGIRVGTPAA
;
A
#
# COMPACT_ATOMS: atom_id res chain seq x y z
N LYS A 1 -23.43 4.61 21.03
CA LYS A 1 -22.99 5.06 19.69
C LYS A 1 -23.35 6.54 19.47
N PRO A 2 -22.66 7.49 20.13
CA PRO A 2 -23.08 8.90 20.13
C PRO A 2 -23.09 9.54 18.73
N PHE A 3 -22.24 9.08 17.81
CA PHE A 3 -22.13 9.64 16.45
C PHE A 3 -22.99 8.94 15.39
N ALA A 4 -23.65 7.82 15.70
CA ALA A 4 -24.31 6.98 14.68
C ALA A 4 -25.33 7.76 13.84
N LYS A 5 -26.26 8.46 14.50
CA LYS A 5 -27.32 9.23 13.81
C LYS A 5 -26.76 10.34 12.91
N ALA A 6 -25.67 10.98 13.33
CA ALA A 6 -25.03 12.04 12.55
C ALA A 6 -24.36 11.47 11.29
N LEU A 7 -23.65 10.33 11.43
CA LEU A 7 -22.99 9.64 10.32
C LEU A 7 -24.02 9.08 9.33
N ASP A 8 -25.04 8.36 9.82
CA ASP A 8 -26.09 7.77 8.97
C ASP A 8 -26.76 8.85 8.11
N LYS A 9 -27.10 10.00 8.72
CA LYS A 9 -27.70 11.15 8.03
C LYS A 9 -26.76 11.78 7.00
N SER A 10 -25.45 11.85 7.30
CA SER A 10 -24.47 12.39 6.34
C SER A 10 -24.31 11.50 5.11
N VAL A 11 -24.48 10.19 5.26
CA VAL A 11 -24.46 9.24 4.13
C VAL A 11 -25.75 9.38 3.34
N PHE A 12 -26.90 9.15 3.98
CA PHE A 12 -28.21 9.30 3.36
C PHE A 12 -29.14 10.07 4.32
N PRO A 13 -29.81 11.15 3.87
CA PRO A 13 -29.88 11.66 2.50
C PRO A 13 -28.77 12.69 2.16
N GLY A 14 -27.68 12.76 2.93
CA GLY A 14 -26.67 13.83 2.79
C GLY A 14 -25.88 13.81 1.48
N LEU A 15 -25.13 12.74 1.20
CA LEU A 15 -24.20 12.66 0.07
C LEU A 15 -24.59 11.61 -0.97
N GLN A 16 -25.29 10.56 -0.56
CA GLN A 16 -25.62 9.41 -1.40
C GLN A 16 -27.13 9.22 -1.51
N GLY A 17 -27.54 8.50 -2.58
CA GLY A 17 -28.92 8.09 -2.84
C GLY A 17 -29.14 6.61 -2.52
N GLY A 18 -29.54 5.82 -3.52
CA GLY A 18 -29.79 4.39 -3.37
C GLY A 18 -28.50 3.58 -3.10
N PRO A 19 -28.52 2.62 -2.17
CA PRO A 19 -27.34 1.80 -1.86
C PRO A 19 -27.05 0.76 -2.95
N HIS A 20 -25.77 0.48 -3.18
CA HIS A 20 -25.32 -0.59 -4.08
C HIS A 20 -25.33 -1.94 -3.34
N MET A 21 -26.52 -2.56 -3.24
CA MET A 21 -26.71 -3.77 -2.43
C MET A 21 -25.86 -4.97 -2.87
N ASN A 22 -25.48 -5.05 -4.15
CA ASN A 22 -24.52 -6.03 -4.66
C ASN A 22 -23.13 -5.87 -4.01
N ALA A 23 -22.65 -4.65 -3.82
CA ALA A 23 -21.39 -4.37 -3.14
C ALA A 23 -21.49 -4.66 -1.63
N VAL A 24 -22.62 -4.31 -1.00
CA VAL A 24 -22.88 -4.62 0.41
C VAL A 24 -22.83 -6.14 0.65
N ALA A 25 -23.44 -6.93 -0.23
CA ALA A 25 -23.38 -8.39 -0.16
C ALA A 25 -21.94 -8.93 -0.31
N GLY A 26 -21.16 -8.39 -1.26
CA GLY A 26 -19.75 -8.73 -1.42
C GLY A 26 -18.91 -8.43 -0.17
N ILE A 27 -19.11 -7.26 0.44
CA ILE A 27 -18.43 -6.87 1.69
C ILE A 27 -18.80 -7.83 2.84
N ALA A 28 -20.06 -8.25 2.94
CA ALA A 28 -20.48 -9.22 3.96
C ALA A 28 -19.72 -10.55 3.84
N VAL A 29 -19.53 -11.05 2.62
CA VAL A 29 -18.72 -12.26 2.35
C VAL A 29 -17.25 -12.03 2.71
N THR A 30 -16.68 -10.88 2.34
CA THR A 30 -15.29 -10.54 2.68
C THR A 30 -15.08 -10.46 4.19
N LEU A 31 -16.01 -9.86 4.94
CA LEU A 31 -15.95 -9.78 6.40
C LEU A 31 -16.10 -11.15 7.08
N LEU A 32 -16.88 -12.06 6.49
CA LEU A 32 -16.94 -13.44 6.97
C LEU A 32 -15.59 -14.17 6.77
N LYS A 33 -14.96 -14.00 5.60
CA LYS A 33 -13.62 -14.56 5.34
C LYS A 33 -12.56 -13.96 6.25
N ALA A 34 -12.63 -12.67 6.54
CA ALA A 34 -11.67 -11.99 7.42
C ALA A 34 -11.71 -12.47 8.88
N GLN A 35 -12.75 -13.19 9.29
CA GLN A 35 -12.89 -13.77 10.63
C GLN A 35 -12.30 -15.18 10.76
N THR A 36 -11.79 -15.77 9.68
CA THR A 36 -11.23 -17.12 9.72
C THR A 36 -9.80 -17.13 10.25
N GLN A 37 -9.38 -18.26 10.84
CA GLN A 37 -7.99 -18.48 11.21
C GLN A 37 -7.05 -18.38 9.99
N GLU A 38 -7.49 -18.88 8.83
CA GLU A 38 -6.75 -18.80 7.58
C GLU A 38 -6.42 -17.35 7.19
N PHE A 39 -7.36 -16.40 7.37
CA PHE A 39 -7.10 -14.99 7.10
C PHE A 39 -6.13 -14.39 8.12
N GLN A 40 -6.22 -14.79 9.39
CA GLN A 40 -5.26 -14.35 10.41
C GLN A 40 -3.85 -14.84 10.08
N ASP A 41 -3.70 -16.10 9.67
CA ASP A 41 -2.42 -16.68 9.27
C ASP A 41 -1.86 -15.97 8.02
N TYR A 42 -2.72 -15.71 7.02
CA TYR A 42 -2.37 -14.89 5.86
C TYR A 42 -1.87 -13.49 6.26
N ALA A 43 -2.59 -12.79 7.13
CA ALA A 43 -2.22 -11.44 7.57
C ALA A 43 -0.88 -11.45 8.32
N GLN A 44 -0.60 -12.48 9.12
CA GLN A 44 0.70 -12.65 9.77
C GLN A 44 1.80 -12.91 8.73
N GLN A 45 1.53 -13.74 7.71
CA GLN A 45 2.47 -14.02 6.64
C GLN A 45 2.80 -12.77 5.80
N VAL A 46 1.82 -11.88 5.57
CA VAL A 46 2.04 -10.57 4.92
C VAL A 46 3.12 -9.77 5.64
N LEU A 47 3.09 -9.72 6.98
CA LEU A 47 4.08 -9.01 7.79
C LEU A 47 5.46 -9.68 7.73
N VAL A 48 5.50 -11.01 7.82
CA VAL A 48 6.75 -11.78 7.69
C VAL A 48 7.40 -11.55 6.34
N ASN A 49 6.61 -11.58 5.26
CA ASN A 49 7.09 -11.30 3.90
C ASN A 49 7.61 -9.87 3.79
N ALA A 50 6.91 -8.89 4.38
CA ALA A 50 7.30 -7.48 4.29
C ALA A 50 8.63 -7.23 5.01
N LYS A 51 8.83 -7.81 6.20
CA LYS A 51 10.10 -7.71 6.93
C LYS A 51 11.24 -8.39 6.17
N THR A 52 10.98 -9.57 5.61
CA THR A 52 11.97 -10.33 4.82
C THR A 52 12.38 -9.57 3.56
N LEU A 53 11.42 -9.00 2.83
CA LEU A 53 11.67 -8.17 1.65
C LEU A 53 12.48 -6.92 2.01
N ALA A 54 12.09 -6.19 3.05
CA ALA A 54 12.80 -5.00 3.50
C ALA A 54 14.27 -5.30 3.84
N ASN A 55 14.51 -6.36 4.61
CA ASN A 55 15.87 -6.78 4.97
C ASN A 55 16.69 -7.20 3.75
N SER A 56 16.08 -7.92 2.80
CA SER A 56 16.75 -8.36 1.57
C SER A 56 17.12 -7.19 0.66
N LEU A 57 16.23 -6.21 0.53
CA LEU A 57 16.49 -4.98 -0.22
C LEU A 57 17.63 -4.17 0.41
N MET A 58 17.60 -3.96 1.72
CA MET A 58 18.66 -3.24 2.43
C MET A 58 20.01 -3.96 2.35
N ALA A 59 20.02 -5.30 2.48
CA ALA A 59 21.23 -6.09 2.28
C ALA A 59 21.78 -6.00 0.84
N GLY A 60 20.89 -5.78 -0.15
CA GLY A 60 21.23 -5.50 -1.54
C GLY A 60 21.65 -4.06 -1.84
N GLY A 61 21.78 -3.19 -0.83
CA GLY A 61 22.21 -1.80 -0.99
C GLY A 61 21.08 -0.81 -1.27
N VAL A 62 19.82 -1.22 -1.11
CA VAL A 62 18.66 -0.33 -1.30
C VAL A 62 18.39 0.46 -0.03
N SER A 63 18.32 1.78 -0.16
CA SER A 63 17.88 2.67 0.92
C SER A 63 16.36 2.65 1.05
N LEU A 64 15.86 2.36 2.25
CA LEU A 64 14.45 2.49 2.60
C LEU A 64 14.24 3.77 3.42
N VAL A 65 13.19 4.53 3.11
CA VAL A 65 12.91 5.84 3.73
C VAL A 65 12.93 5.80 5.27
N THR A 66 12.48 4.70 5.87
CA THR A 66 12.43 4.50 7.33
C THR A 66 13.40 3.43 7.84
N GLY A 67 14.31 2.92 6.99
CA GLY A 67 15.23 1.84 7.35
C GLY A 67 14.57 0.48 7.61
N GLY A 68 13.35 0.26 7.12
CA GLY A 68 12.61 -0.98 7.31
C GLY A 68 11.10 -0.80 7.15
N THR A 69 10.34 -1.76 7.67
CA THR A 69 8.87 -1.69 7.78
C THR A 69 8.39 -2.50 8.98
N ASP A 70 7.24 -2.10 9.52
CA ASP A 70 6.46 -2.83 10.53
C ASP A 70 5.04 -3.15 10.04
N ASN A 71 4.76 -2.91 8.75
CA ASN A 71 3.49 -3.21 8.12
C ASN A 71 3.69 -3.92 6.77
N HIS A 72 2.71 -3.83 5.90
CA HIS A 72 2.62 -4.57 4.64
C HIS A 72 3.33 -3.89 3.45
N MET A 73 3.93 -2.70 3.64
CA MET A 73 4.55 -1.91 2.58
C MET A 73 5.84 -1.22 3.03
N MET A 74 6.66 -0.79 2.07
CA MET A 74 7.86 0.02 2.27
C MET A 74 8.07 0.98 1.10
N VAL A 75 8.82 2.05 1.33
CA VAL A 75 9.18 3.03 0.31
C VAL A 75 10.71 3.00 0.14
N LEU A 76 11.13 2.77 -1.10
CA LEU A 76 12.52 2.75 -1.52
C LEU A 76 12.88 4.15 -2.00
N ASP A 77 14.03 4.65 -1.58
CA ASP A 77 14.63 5.85 -2.16
C ASP A 77 15.48 5.43 -3.37
N THR A 78 14.90 5.54 -4.56
CA THR A 78 15.56 5.12 -5.81
C THR A 78 16.63 6.10 -6.25
N MET A 79 16.52 7.37 -5.85
CA MET A 79 17.51 8.38 -6.16
C MET A 79 18.80 8.12 -5.37
N ALA A 80 18.71 7.93 -4.06
CA ALA A 80 19.87 7.61 -3.23
C ALA A 80 20.47 6.24 -3.56
N SER A 81 19.63 5.25 -3.90
CA SER A 81 20.10 3.88 -4.18
C SER A 81 20.71 3.72 -5.57
N PHE A 82 20.14 4.37 -6.58
CA PHE A 82 20.43 4.07 -8.00
C PHE A 82 20.62 5.30 -8.89
N GLY A 83 20.46 6.52 -8.36
CA GLY A 83 20.49 7.76 -9.16
C GLY A 83 19.33 7.87 -10.15
N LEU A 84 18.23 7.17 -9.89
CA LEU A 84 17.02 7.17 -10.73
C LEU A 84 15.88 7.85 -9.97
N ASP A 85 15.17 8.74 -10.66
CA ASP A 85 13.87 9.17 -10.14
C ASP A 85 12.86 8.00 -10.19
N GLY A 86 11.86 8.09 -9.33
CA GLY A 86 10.85 7.07 -9.12
C GLY A 86 9.99 6.80 -10.35
N ARG A 87 9.82 7.77 -11.26
CA ARG A 87 9.12 7.52 -12.53
C ARG A 87 9.96 6.61 -13.43
N VAL A 88 11.25 6.90 -13.57
CA VAL A 88 12.15 6.04 -14.36
C VAL A 88 12.24 4.65 -13.73
N ALA A 89 12.36 4.56 -12.41
CA ALA A 89 12.40 3.28 -11.71
C ALA A 89 11.11 2.46 -11.91
N GLU A 90 9.93 3.08 -11.77
CA GLU A 90 8.62 2.46 -12.06
C GLU A 90 8.55 1.94 -13.50
N GLU A 91 8.88 2.78 -14.50
CA GLU A 91 8.85 2.40 -15.92
C GLU A 91 9.83 1.26 -16.26
N VAL A 92 11.00 1.20 -15.62
CA VAL A 92 11.98 0.12 -15.82
C VAL A 92 11.47 -1.19 -15.23
N LEU A 93 10.90 -1.15 -14.03
CA LEU A 93 10.34 -2.34 -13.38
C LEU A 93 9.12 -2.88 -14.13
N ASP A 94 8.25 -2.00 -14.64
CA ASP A 94 7.10 -2.40 -15.45
C ASP A 94 7.51 -3.14 -16.73
N ARG A 95 8.63 -2.76 -17.36
CA ARG A 95 9.15 -3.47 -18.56
C ARG A 95 9.53 -4.92 -18.27
N VAL A 96 9.88 -5.23 -17.03
CA VAL A 96 10.17 -6.60 -16.57
C VAL A 96 9.02 -7.21 -15.74
N GLN A 97 7.81 -6.65 -15.88
CA GLN A 97 6.57 -7.14 -15.26
C GLN A 97 6.57 -7.07 -13.72
N ILE A 98 7.28 -6.09 -13.15
CA ILE A 98 7.24 -5.78 -11.72
C ILE A 98 6.48 -4.48 -11.53
N THR A 99 5.19 -4.58 -11.19
CA THR A 99 4.34 -3.40 -10.96
C THR A 99 4.65 -2.75 -9.62
N THR A 100 4.95 -1.46 -9.66
CA THR A 100 5.17 -0.62 -8.47
C THR A 100 4.44 0.72 -8.61
N ASN A 101 4.62 1.63 -7.67
CA ASN A 101 4.11 2.99 -7.79
C ASN A 101 5.18 4.00 -7.38
N LYS A 102 5.48 4.96 -8.25
CA LYS A 102 6.34 6.11 -7.90
C LYS A 102 5.78 6.89 -6.72
N GLN A 103 6.64 7.31 -5.80
CA GLN A 103 6.25 7.83 -4.51
C GLN A 103 7.18 8.96 -4.04
N ILE A 104 6.58 10.07 -3.59
CA ILE A 104 7.30 11.19 -2.96
C ILE A 104 7.88 10.72 -1.63
N ILE A 105 9.13 11.12 -1.35
CA ILE A 105 9.81 10.83 -0.08
C ILE A 105 9.86 12.09 0.83
N PRO A 106 10.18 11.97 2.13
CA PRO A 106 10.39 13.14 2.98
C PRO A 106 11.48 14.06 2.41
N ASP A 107 11.22 15.37 2.43
CA ASP A 107 12.12 16.40 1.91
C ASP A 107 12.63 16.12 0.48
N ASP A 108 11.77 15.55 -0.36
CA ASP A 108 12.10 15.15 -1.73
C ASP A 108 12.70 16.34 -2.52
N PRO A 109 13.95 16.25 -2.99
CA PRO A 109 14.57 17.33 -3.76
C PRO A 109 13.96 17.43 -5.18
N ASN A 110 13.23 16.40 -5.62
CA ASN A 110 12.64 16.35 -6.94
C ASN A 110 11.15 16.75 -6.93
N PRO A 111 10.62 17.30 -8.03
CA PRO A 111 9.24 17.76 -8.10
C PRO A 111 8.23 16.59 -8.03
N PRO A 112 6.98 16.83 -7.59
CA PRO A 112 5.97 15.78 -7.37
C PRO A 112 5.68 14.84 -8.55
N LEU A 113 5.87 15.30 -9.80
CA LEU A 113 5.67 14.49 -11.01
C LEU A 113 6.86 13.61 -11.37
N ARG A 114 8.00 13.77 -10.70
CA ARG A 114 9.23 12.99 -10.84
C ARG A 114 9.83 12.72 -9.44
N PRO A 115 9.10 12.03 -8.55
CA PRO A 115 9.53 11.87 -7.16
C PRO A 115 10.78 10.99 -7.05
N SER A 116 11.43 10.94 -5.89
CA SER A 116 12.69 10.21 -5.69
C SER A 116 12.54 8.74 -5.27
N GLY A 117 11.32 8.22 -5.11
CA GLY A 117 11.11 6.87 -4.59
C GLY A 117 10.06 6.04 -5.31
N ILE A 118 9.97 4.76 -4.92
CA ILE A 118 8.91 3.84 -5.30
C ILE A 118 8.37 3.10 -4.07
N ARG A 119 7.07 2.78 -4.08
CA ARG A 119 6.42 2.00 -3.03
C ARG A 119 6.21 0.56 -3.50
N VAL A 120 6.55 -0.38 -2.63
CA VAL A 120 6.26 -1.82 -2.79
C VAL A 120 5.54 -2.36 -1.55
N GLY A 121 4.78 -3.43 -1.74
CA GLY A 121 4.05 -4.09 -0.66
C GLY A 121 3.87 -5.59 -0.91
N THR A 122 3.51 -6.32 0.14
CA THR A 122 3.43 -7.78 0.13
C THR A 122 2.02 -8.38 0.03
N PRO A 123 0.91 -7.64 0.27
CA PRO A 123 -0.38 -8.01 -0.25
C PRO A 123 -0.40 -7.76 -1.76
N ALA A 124 -0.77 -8.78 -2.52
CA ALA A 124 -1.22 -8.64 -3.89
C ALA A 124 -2.67 -9.14 -3.97
N ALA A 125 -3.41 -8.69 -4.99
CA ALA A 125 -4.72 -9.23 -5.34
C ALA A 125 -4.58 -10.18 -6.52
#